data_AF-H2Z303-F1
#
_entry.id   AF-H2Z303-F1
#
_cell.length_a   1.000
_cell.length_b   1.000
_cell.length_c   1.000
_cell.angle_alpha   90.00
_cell.angle_beta   90.00
_cell.angle_gamma   90.00
#
_symmetry.space_group_name_H-M   'P 1'
#
loop_
_entity.id
_entity.type
_entity.pdbx_description
1 polymer ?
#
loop_
_entity_poly.entity_id
_entity_poly.type
_entity_poly.pdbx_seq_one_letter_code
_entity_poly.pdbx_strand_id
1 'polypeptide(L)'
;MNYRKTGFFIMIQRVVWACPITYENSMLTTFFFNQVLDDYLGGKFSYGEDTSRRFSKFHIDEIVKLAAFLFVGHGNNHFPSQNDMETIIPRPALQHFKASVWCDKVCAHMKTTHSSNTPQAQCEFLSKIRKKKLFGSSFFHVDVKLGNRAQQPAIVAINASSFYLIDPDDDRIFMEQNVSRIMSIEAMDNERNTCHVKISSATGDPKIVTIKSKKAQLIEGIVEHHLRCR
;
A
#
# COMPACT_ATOMS: atom_id res chain seq x y z
N MET A 1 -19.73 19.92 -34.35
CA MET A 1 -18.55 19.62 -33.53
C MET A 1 -19.01 19.26 -32.12
N ASN A 2 -19.02 17.98 -31.77
CA ASN A 2 -19.42 17.52 -30.43
C ASN A 2 -18.18 17.44 -29.55
N TYR A 3 -17.94 18.46 -28.73
CA TYR A 3 -16.96 18.39 -27.66
C TYR A 3 -17.46 17.41 -26.59
N ARG A 4 -16.94 16.19 -26.58
CA ARG A 4 -17.08 15.31 -25.41
C ARG A 4 -16.33 15.99 -24.26
N LYS A 5 -17.05 16.45 -23.24
CA LYS A 5 -16.46 16.82 -21.95
C LYS A 5 -15.84 15.55 -21.34
N THR A 6 -14.58 15.28 -21.64
CA THR A 6 -13.77 14.37 -20.83
C THR A 6 -13.49 15.12 -19.52
N GLY A 7 -14.27 14.81 -18.48
CA GLY A 7 -13.95 15.28 -17.14
C GLY A 7 -12.58 14.74 -16.73
N PHE A 8 -11.74 15.60 -16.16
CA PHE A 8 -10.49 15.21 -15.53
C PHE A 8 -10.54 15.60 -14.05
N PHE A 9 -9.85 14.85 -13.21
CA PHE A 9 -9.61 15.21 -11.81
C PHE A 9 -8.10 15.34 -11.59
N ILE A 10 -7.71 16.25 -10.71
CA ILE A 10 -6.31 16.42 -10.30
C ILE A 10 -6.18 15.84 -8.90
N MET A 11 -5.23 14.95 -8.71
CA MET A 11 -4.88 14.37 -7.40
C MET A 11 -3.43 14.70 -7.11
N ILE A 12 -3.19 15.32 -5.95
CA ILE A 12 -1.85 15.54 -5.42
C ILE A 12 -1.60 14.44 -4.39
N GLN A 13 -0.50 13.73 -4.55
CA GLN A 13 -0.09 12.68 -3.63
C GLN A 13 1.43 12.65 -3.50
N ARG A 14 1.91 12.20 -2.36
CA ARG A 14 3.32 11.91 -2.14
C ARG A 14 3.63 10.52 -2.69
N VAL A 15 4.47 10.45 -3.72
CA VAL A 15 4.87 9.19 -4.36
C VAL A 15 6.08 8.56 -3.65
N VAL A 16 7.08 9.37 -3.29
CA VAL A 16 8.32 8.89 -2.65
C VAL A 16 8.33 9.22 -1.16
N TRP A 17 8.44 8.18 -0.34
CA TRP A 17 8.45 8.24 1.13
C TRP A 17 9.88 8.07 1.71
N ALA A 18 10.88 8.69 1.06
CA ALA A 18 12.28 8.59 1.49
C ALA A 18 12.54 9.28 2.84
N CYS A 19 11.96 10.48 3.04
CA CYS A 19 12.03 11.17 4.33
C CYS A 19 10.89 10.74 5.26
N PRO A 20 11.16 10.53 6.57
CA PRO A 20 10.12 10.20 7.53
C PRO A 20 9.06 11.31 7.64
N ILE A 21 7.85 10.93 8.06
CA ILE A 21 6.79 11.90 8.36
C ILE A 21 7.17 12.63 9.65
N THR A 22 7.22 13.97 9.59
CA THR A 22 7.22 14.82 10.78
C THR A 22 5.78 15.09 11.18
N TYR A 23 5.46 14.98 12.46
CA TYR A 23 4.11 15.20 13.00
C TYR A 23 3.90 16.62 13.53
N GLU A 24 4.75 17.56 13.11
CA GLU A 24 4.73 18.95 13.56
C GLU A 24 3.64 19.76 12.84
N ASN A 25 3.33 19.40 11.59
CA ASN A 25 2.29 20.04 10.79
C ASN A 25 1.04 19.16 10.73
N SER A 26 -0.03 19.61 11.40
CA SER A 26 -1.30 18.88 11.48
C SER A 26 -2.02 18.74 10.13
N MET A 27 -1.93 19.74 9.25
CA MET A 27 -2.51 19.68 7.91
C MET A 27 -1.81 18.63 7.05
N LEU A 28 -0.47 18.60 7.11
CA LEU A 28 0.33 17.61 6.39
C LEU A 28 0.10 16.19 6.94
N THR A 29 -0.04 16.08 8.26
CA THR A 29 -0.43 14.82 8.93
C THR A 29 -1.79 14.34 8.44
N THR A 30 -2.79 15.21 8.39
CA THR A 30 -4.12 14.91 7.85
C THR A 30 -4.05 14.49 6.38
N PHE A 31 -3.25 15.19 5.58
CA PHE A 31 -3.04 14.85 4.17
C PHE A 31 -2.46 13.43 4.00
N PHE A 32 -1.39 13.10 4.74
CA PHE A 32 -0.81 11.75 4.68
C PHE A 32 -1.73 10.68 5.25
N PHE A 33 -2.45 10.99 6.33
CA PHE A 33 -3.47 10.11 6.91
C PHE A 33 -4.50 9.72 5.86
N ASN A 34 -5.05 10.70 5.13
CA ASN A 34 -6.03 10.46 4.08
C ASN A 34 -5.45 9.69 2.88
N GLN A 35 -4.21 10.00 2.49
CA GLN A 35 -3.58 9.35 1.34
C GLN A 35 -3.39 7.84 1.54
N VAL A 36 -3.12 7.38 2.77
CA VAL A 36 -2.81 5.96 3.03
C VAL A 36 -4.05 5.10 3.26
N LEU A 37 -5.24 5.69 3.33
CA LEU A 37 -6.48 4.99 3.68
C LEU A 37 -6.84 3.89 2.69
N ASP A 38 -6.78 4.17 1.40
CA ASP A 38 -7.18 3.20 0.37
C ASP A 38 -6.27 1.97 0.36
N ASP A 39 -4.97 2.17 0.61
CA ASP A 39 -4.01 1.09 0.69
C ASP A 39 -4.20 0.26 1.98
N TYR A 40 -4.49 0.92 3.11
CA TYR A 40 -4.80 0.25 4.36
C TYR A 40 -6.11 -0.55 4.27
N LEU A 41 -7.21 0.09 3.86
CA LEU A 41 -8.52 -0.54 3.73
C LEU A 41 -8.52 -1.62 2.64
N GLY A 42 -7.70 -1.47 1.61
CA GLY A 42 -7.44 -2.51 0.62
C GLY A 42 -6.63 -3.70 1.14
N GLY A 43 -6.02 -3.60 2.34
CA GLY A 43 -5.17 -4.65 2.91
C GLY A 43 -3.76 -4.73 2.34
N LYS A 44 -3.35 -3.76 1.51
CA LYS A 44 -2.08 -3.83 0.75
C LYS A 44 -0.82 -3.83 1.61
N PHE A 45 -0.92 -3.31 2.83
CA PHE A 45 0.19 -3.31 3.79
C PHE A 45 0.45 -4.67 4.45
N SER A 46 -0.45 -5.64 4.25
CA SER A 46 -0.34 -7.00 4.77
C SER A 46 0.08 -8.03 3.72
N TYR A 47 0.34 -7.65 2.47
CA TYR A 47 0.87 -8.60 1.49
C TYR A 47 2.21 -9.16 1.95
N GLY A 48 2.39 -10.48 1.78
CA GLY A 48 3.54 -11.24 2.27
C GLY A 48 3.54 -11.50 3.78
N GLU A 49 2.60 -10.98 4.56
CA GLU A 49 2.34 -11.48 5.92
C GLU A 49 1.61 -12.83 5.82
N ASP A 50 1.96 -13.82 6.64
CA ASP A 50 1.27 -15.13 6.66
C ASP A 50 -0.14 -15.00 7.27
N THR A 51 -1.04 -14.41 6.48
CA THR A 51 -2.46 -14.24 6.77
C THR A 51 -3.30 -15.31 6.06
N SER A 52 -2.64 -16.14 5.24
CA SER A 52 -3.20 -17.09 4.27
C SER A 52 -4.17 -18.12 4.83
N ARG A 53 -4.22 -18.34 6.15
CA ARG A 53 -5.08 -19.35 6.77
C ARG A 53 -5.98 -18.89 7.90
N ARG A 54 -5.68 -17.73 8.52
CA ARG A 54 -6.48 -17.01 9.53
C ARG A 54 -5.60 -15.91 10.10
N PHE A 55 -6.18 -14.73 10.32
CA PHE A 55 -5.55 -13.71 11.15
C PHE A 55 -5.28 -14.29 12.55
N SER A 56 -4.02 -14.23 12.98
CA SER A 56 -3.68 -14.58 14.36
C SER A 56 -4.29 -13.56 15.33
N LYS A 57 -4.40 -13.92 16.61
CA LYS A 57 -4.89 -12.98 17.65
C LYS A 57 -4.11 -11.65 17.62
N PHE A 58 -2.79 -11.71 17.41
CA PHE A 58 -1.95 -10.52 17.31
C PHE A 58 -2.39 -9.60 16.16
N HIS A 59 -2.65 -10.15 14.97
CA HIS A 59 -3.13 -9.36 13.84
C HIS A 59 -4.51 -8.77 14.10
N ILE A 60 -5.42 -9.54 14.70
CA ILE A 60 -6.76 -9.05 15.08
C ILE A 60 -6.64 -7.87 16.05
N ASP A 61 -5.83 -8.00 17.10
CA ASP A 61 -5.64 -6.94 18.09
C ASP A 61 -4.98 -5.68 17.46
N GLU A 62 -4.06 -5.85 16.49
CA GLU A 62 -3.50 -4.75 15.71
C GLU A 62 -4.57 -4.04 14.86
N ILE A 63 -5.39 -4.80 14.13
CA ILE A 63 -6.48 -4.25 13.30
C ILE A 63 -7.49 -3.49 14.16
N VAL A 64 -7.90 -4.06 15.30
CA VAL A 64 -8.82 -3.40 16.25
C VAL A 64 -8.26 -2.06 16.72
N LYS A 65 -6.97 -2.02 17.07
CA LYS A 65 -6.30 -0.80 17.50
C LYS A 65 -6.20 0.24 16.39
N LEU A 66 -5.83 -0.17 15.18
CA LEU A 66 -5.78 0.71 14.01
C LEU A 66 -7.16 1.26 13.66
N ALA A 67 -8.20 0.43 13.72
CA ALA A 67 -9.58 0.83 13.47
C ALA A 67 -10.08 1.88 14.47
N ALA A 68 -9.74 1.74 15.76
CA ALA A 68 -10.06 2.75 16.76
C ALA A 68 -9.38 4.10 16.46
N PHE A 69 -8.09 4.09 16.10
CA PHE A 69 -7.40 5.32 15.69
C PHE A 69 -7.97 5.92 14.42
N LEU A 70 -8.33 5.09 13.45
CA LEU A 70 -8.91 5.53 12.19
C LEU A 70 -10.27 6.18 12.40
N PHE A 71 -11.13 5.58 13.21
CA PHE A 71 -12.44 6.11 13.56
C PHE A 71 -12.36 7.50 14.21
N VAL A 72 -11.49 7.66 15.22
CA VAL A 72 -11.26 8.98 15.87
C VAL A 72 -10.53 9.95 14.94
N GLY A 73 -9.62 9.43 14.10
CA GLY A 73 -8.85 10.19 13.11
C GLY A 73 -9.70 10.77 11.98
N HIS A 74 -10.88 10.20 11.73
CA HIS A 74 -11.92 10.78 10.88
C HIS A 74 -12.71 11.92 11.54
N GLY A 75 -12.47 12.21 12.83
CA GLY A 75 -13.17 13.26 13.56
C GLY A 75 -14.37 12.78 14.38
N ASN A 76 -14.62 11.46 14.44
CA ASN A 76 -15.72 10.93 15.23
C ASN A 76 -15.41 11.03 16.74
N ASN A 77 -16.41 11.45 17.52
CA ASN A 77 -16.32 11.66 18.96
C ASN A 77 -17.26 10.74 19.76
N HIS A 78 -17.76 9.68 19.13
CA HIS A 78 -18.64 8.67 19.74
C HIS A 78 -18.04 7.26 19.56
N PHE A 79 -18.80 6.22 19.91
CA PHE A 79 -18.42 4.84 19.60
C PHE A 79 -18.89 4.46 18.19
N PRO A 80 -18.13 3.62 17.46
CA PRO A 80 -18.55 3.13 16.16
C PRO A 80 -19.76 2.21 16.26
N SER A 81 -20.50 2.14 15.16
CA SER A 81 -21.59 1.21 14.89
C SER A 81 -21.15 0.14 13.89
N GLN A 82 -21.99 -0.87 13.67
CA GLN A 82 -21.70 -1.93 12.69
C GLN A 82 -21.53 -1.39 11.26
N ASN A 83 -22.23 -0.32 10.91
CA ASN A 83 -22.16 0.31 9.60
C ASN A 83 -20.80 0.99 9.34
N ASP A 84 -20.06 1.31 10.40
CA ASP A 84 -18.75 1.97 10.29
C ASP A 84 -17.63 0.98 9.97
N MET A 85 -17.84 -0.34 10.11
CA MET A 85 -16.76 -1.32 10.01
C MET A 85 -16.09 -1.34 8.63
N GLU A 86 -16.84 -1.10 7.55
CA GLU A 86 -16.30 -1.06 6.19
C GLU A 86 -15.37 0.14 5.94
N THR A 87 -15.48 1.20 6.74
CA THR A 87 -14.65 2.41 6.61
C THR A 87 -13.40 2.36 7.48
N ILE A 88 -13.30 1.40 8.41
CA ILE A 88 -12.18 1.32 9.37
C ILE A 88 -11.46 -0.03 9.45
N ILE A 89 -12.06 -1.11 8.94
CA ILE A 89 -11.48 -2.46 8.92
C ILE A 89 -11.01 -2.79 7.48
N PRO A 90 -9.80 -3.35 7.31
CA PRO A 90 -9.34 -3.79 6.00
C PRO A 90 -10.28 -4.83 5.37
N ARG A 91 -10.57 -4.69 4.08
CA ARG A 91 -11.51 -5.57 3.35
C ARG A 91 -11.18 -7.07 3.47
N PRO A 92 -9.90 -7.51 3.40
CA PRO A 92 -9.57 -8.92 3.63
C PRO A 92 -9.94 -9.41 5.04
N ALA A 93 -9.89 -8.53 6.05
CA ALA A 93 -10.21 -8.85 7.44
C ALA A 93 -11.73 -8.88 7.72
N LEU A 94 -12.54 -8.17 6.93
CA LEU A 94 -14.00 -8.18 7.06
C LEU A 94 -14.60 -9.58 6.86
N GLN A 95 -13.94 -10.45 6.10
CA GLN A 95 -14.41 -11.83 5.90
C GLN A 95 -14.19 -12.73 7.12
N HIS A 96 -13.32 -12.33 8.05
CA HIS A 96 -12.91 -13.15 9.18
C HIS A 96 -13.95 -13.19 10.30
N PHE A 97 -14.67 -12.08 10.53
CA PHE A 97 -15.76 -11.98 11.49
C PHE A 97 -16.92 -11.16 10.94
N LYS A 98 -18.13 -11.38 11.47
CA LYS A 98 -19.28 -10.49 11.20
C LYS A 98 -18.97 -9.07 11.68
N ALA A 99 -19.56 -8.07 11.02
CA ALA A 99 -19.41 -6.65 11.39
C ALA A 99 -19.75 -6.38 12.87
N SER A 100 -20.74 -7.07 13.44
CA SER A 100 -21.08 -6.97 14.87
C SER A 100 -19.90 -7.34 15.79
N VAL A 101 -19.17 -8.41 15.47
CA VAL A 101 -18.04 -8.88 16.26
C VAL A 101 -16.85 -7.91 16.15
N TRP A 102 -16.61 -7.35 14.96
CA TRP A 102 -15.61 -6.29 14.79
C TRP A 102 -15.98 -5.04 15.60
N CYS A 103 -17.23 -4.60 15.51
CA CYS A 103 -17.75 -3.46 16.24
C CYS A 103 -17.58 -3.65 17.76
N ASP A 104 -17.95 -4.81 18.29
CA ASP A 104 -17.80 -5.13 19.72
C ASP A 104 -16.33 -5.05 20.16
N LYS A 105 -15.41 -5.58 19.35
CA LYS A 105 -13.96 -5.54 19.64
C LYS A 105 -13.40 -4.12 19.63
N VAL A 106 -13.77 -3.31 18.64
CA VAL A 106 -13.33 -1.90 18.53
C VAL A 106 -13.91 -1.08 19.68
N CYS A 107 -15.19 -1.22 19.98
CA CYS A 107 -15.83 -0.56 21.11
C CYS A 107 -15.21 -0.98 22.45
N ALA A 108 -14.91 -2.27 22.63
CA ALA A 108 -14.23 -2.77 23.83
C ALA A 108 -12.83 -2.17 23.97
N HIS A 109 -12.05 -2.12 22.87
CA HIS A 109 -10.74 -1.48 22.87
C HIS A 109 -10.82 -0.01 23.28
N MET A 110 -11.70 0.76 22.62
CA MET A 110 -11.89 2.19 22.90
C MET A 110 -12.31 2.47 24.35
N LYS A 111 -13.08 1.58 24.99
CA LYS A 111 -13.45 1.71 26.42
C LYS A 111 -12.26 1.53 27.37
N THR A 112 -11.27 0.75 26.97
CA THR A 112 -10.10 0.40 27.80
C THR A 112 -8.88 1.29 27.55
N THR A 113 -8.90 2.11 26.52
CA THR A 113 -7.80 3.02 26.15
C THR A 113 -8.15 4.47 26.43
N HIS A 114 -7.13 5.29 26.73
CA HIS A 114 -7.33 6.73 26.86
C HIS A 114 -7.88 7.35 25.58
N SER A 115 -8.83 8.28 25.74
CA SER A 115 -9.36 9.07 24.62
C SER A 115 -8.24 9.88 23.98
N SER A 116 -8.00 9.64 22.70
CA SER A 116 -7.12 10.49 21.87
C SER A 116 -7.98 11.54 21.16
N ASN A 117 -7.42 12.72 20.90
CA ASN A 117 -8.05 13.67 19.97
C ASN A 117 -7.73 13.29 18.51
N THR A 118 -8.43 13.90 17.56
CA THR A 118 -8.28 13.58 16.12
C THR A 118 -6.84 13.69 15.61
N PRO A 119 -6.10 14.79 15.84
CA PRO A 119 -4.69 14.87 15.41
C PRO A 119 -3.82 13.76 16.03
N GLN A 120 -3.99 13.48 17.33
CA GLN A 120 -3.23 12.42 17.99
C GLN A 120 -3.56 11.03 17.42
N ALA A 121 -4.83 10.74 17.14
CA ALA A 121 -5.25 9.48 16.55
C ALA A 121 -4.67 9.29 15.13
N GLN A 122 -4.64 10.35 14.32
CA GLN A 122 -3.98 10.34 13.00
C GLN A 122 -2.47 10.08 13.12
N CYS A 123 -1.79 10.75 14.06
CA CYS A 123 -0.37 10.53 14.33
C CYS A 123 -0.07 9.09 14.77
N GLU A 124 -0.88 8.53 15.68
CA GLU A 124 -0.75 7.16 16.16
C GLU A 124 -0.98 6.14 15.05
N PHE A 125 -2.03 6.33 14.24
CA PHE A 125 -2.32 5.50 13.07
C PHE A 125 -1.13 5.50 12.10
N LEU A 126 -0.68 6.68 11.67
CA LEU A 126 0.45 6.82 10.76
C LEU A 126 1.75 6.25 11.37
N SER A 127 1.96 6.41 12.67
CA SER A 127 3.15 5.89 13.36
C SER A 127 3.21 4.37 13.39
N LYS A 128 2.06 3.69 13.33
CA LYS A 128 1.96 2.23 13.19
C LYS A 128 2.09 1.82 11.73
N ILE A 129 1.30 2.41 10.84
CA ILE A 129 1.26 2.06 9.42
C ILE A 129 2.62 2.27 8.74
N ARG A 130 3.37 3.32 9.09
CA ARG A 130 4.70 3.57 8.51
C ARG A 130 5.73 2.46 8.75
N LYS A 131 5.48 1.58 9.73
CA LYS A 131 6.37 0.46 10.05
C LYS A 131 6.11 -0.77 9.18
N LYS A 132 4.99 -0.80 8.45
CA LYS A 132 4.65 -1.89 7.56
C LYS A 132 5.61 -1.91 6.37
N LYS A 133 6.01 -3.11 5.95
CA LYS A 133 7.03 -3.34 4.90
C LYS A 133 6.70 -2.66 3.57
N LEU A 134 5.42 -2.65 3.22
CA LEU A 134 4.89 -2.08 1.97
C LEU A 134 4.36 -0.65 2.16
N PHE A 135 4.68 0.00 3.27
CA PHE A 135 4.33 1.39 3.46
C PHE A 135 4.94 2.26 2.36
N GLY A 136 4.17 3.23 1.88
CA GLY A 136 4.60 4.17 0.85
C GLY A 136 4.88 3.51 -0.49
N SER A 137 4.37 2.30 -0.73
CA SER A 137 4.49 1.62 -2.01
C SER A 137 3.49 2.16 -3.04
N SER A 138 3.92 2.29 -4.29
CA SER A 138 3.00 2.36 -5.43
C SER A 138 2.70 0.96 -5.93
N PHE A 139 1.42 0.61 -6.12
CA PHE A 139 0.97 -0.73 -6.50
C PHE A 139 0.38 -0.77 -7.91
N PHE A 140 0.79 -1.76 -8.71
CA PHE A 140 0.32 -1.95 -10.09
C PHE A 140 0.00 -3.42 -10.37
N HIS A 141 -1.24 -3.71 -10.74
CA HIS A 141 -1.59 -5.01 -11.33
C HIS A 141 -1.07 -5.06 -12.77
N VAL A 142 -0.26 -6.08 -13.05
CA VAL A 142 0.50 -6.23 -14.30
C VAL A 142 0.64 -7.71 -14.64
N ASP A 143 1.11 -8.00 -15.85
CA ASP A 143 1.71 -9.29 -16.16
C ASP A 143 3.24 -9.18 -16.09
N VAL A 144 3.90 -10.17 -15.51
CA VAL A 144 5.36 -10.22 -15.43
C VAL A 144 5.94 -11.46 -16.07
N LYS A 145 7.14 -11.30 -16.66
CA LYS A 145 7.97 -12.40 -17.15
C LYS A 145 9.36 -12.30 -16.55
N LEU A 146 9.80 -13.38 -15.93
CA LEU A 146 11.09 -13.49 -15.25
C LEU A 146 12.04 -14.38 -16.07
N GLY A 147 12.97 -13.76 -16.81
CA GLY A 147 13.86 -14.49 -17.72
C GLY A 147 13.08 -15.37 -18.70
N ASN A 148 13.36 -16.67 -18.71
CA ASN A 148 12.71 -17.64 -19.60
C ASN A 148 11.42 -18.28 -19.05
N ARG A 149 10.94 -17.84 -17.88
CA ARG A 149 9.69 -18.36 -17.31
C ARG A 149 8.47 -17.91 -18.13
N ALA A 150 7.36 -18.63 -17.96
CA ALA A 150 6.08 -18.20 -18.49
C ALA A 150 5.68 -16.84 -17.90
N GLN A 151 4.92 -16.08 -18.68
CA GLN A 151 4.29 -14.85 -18.20
C GLN A 151 3.21 -15.23 -17.17
N GLN A 152 3.15 -14.48 -16.07
CA GLN A 152 2.16 -14.67 -15.01
C GLN A 152 1.66 -13.32 -14.49
N PRO A 153 0.41 -13.25 -13.98
CA PRO A 153 -0.09 -12.04 -13.33
C PRO A 153 0.71 -11.75 -12.05
N ALA A 154 0.86 -10.48 -11.72
CA ALA A 154 1.50 -10.02 -10.49
C ALA A 154 1.03 -8.62 -10.08
N ILE A 155 1.26 -8.28 -8.82
CA ILE A 155 1.25 -6.91 -8.35
C ILE A 155 2.72 -6.46 -8.20
N VAL A 156 3.10 -5.45 -8.97
CA VAL A 156 4.36 -4.72 -8.75
C VAL A 156 4.13 -3.72 -7.64
N ALA A 157 4.96 -3.76 -6.60
CA ALA A 157 5.01 -2.73 -5.57
C ALA A 157 6.42 -2.15 -5.47
N ILE A 158 6.55 -0.82 -5.37
CA ILE A 158 7.84 -0.17 -5.12
C ILE A 158 7.70 0.92 -4.07
N ASN A 159 8.58 0.91 -3.07
CA ASN A 159 8.74 2.01 -2.11
C ASN A 159 10.21 2.43 -2.02
N ALA A 160 10.55 3.29 -1.05
CA ALA A 160 11.90 3.79 -0.85
C ALA A 160 12.94 2.69 -0.55
N SER A 161 12.52 1.54 -0.04
CA SER A 161 13.43 0.47 0.37
C SER A 161 13.58 -0.61 -0.69
N SER A 162 12.49 -1.09 -1.28
CA SER A 162 12.50 -2.27 -2.16
C SER A 162 11.45 -2.23 -3.26
N PHE A 163 11.72 -3.02 -4.29
CA PHE A 163 10.82 -3.42 -5.36
C PHE A 163 10.35 -4.85 -5.11
N TYR A 164 9.05 -5.07 -5.25
CA TYR A 164 8.38 -6.33 -4.93
C TYR A 164 7.56 -6.82 -6.11
N LEU A 165 7.51 -8.14 -6.26
CA LEU A 165 6.48 -8.82 -7.04
C LEU A 165 5.66 -9.70 -6.10
N ILE A 166 4.36 -9.47 -6.10
CA ILE A 166 3.37 -10.12 -5.24
C ILE A 166 2.42 -10.91 -6.11
N ASP A 167 2.09 -12.11 -5.67
CA ASP A 167 1.06 -12.94 -6.28
C ASP A 167 -0.33 -12.38 -5.95
N PRO A 168 -1.19 -12.09 -6.95
CA PRO A 168 -2.48 -11.45 -6.70
C PRO A 168 -3.53 -12.37 -6.08
N ASP A 169 -3.30 -13.69 -6.07
CA ASP A 169 -4.28 -14.66 -5.59
C ASP A 169 -4.05 -15.03 -4.11
N ASP A 170 -2.79 -15.17 -3.71
CA ASP A 170 -2.40 -15.56 -2.34
C ASP A 170 -1.64 -14.48 -1.55
N ASP A 171 -1.53 -13.27 -2.13
CA ASP A 171 -0.85 -12.11 -1.56
C ASP A 171 0.64 -12.34 -1.20
N ARG A 172 1.26 -13.43 -1.66
CA ARG A 172 2.65 -13.78 -1.32
C ARG A 172 3.63 -12.96 -2.13
N ILE A 173 4.61 -12.37 -1.44
CA ILE A 173 5.79 -11.79 -2.09
C ILE A 173 6.69 -12.92 -2.61
N PHE A 174 6.76 -13.09 -3.92
CA PHE A 174 7.63 -14.09 -4.55
C PHE A 174 8.94 -13.51 -5.10
N MET A 175 9.07 -12.18 -5.12
CA MET A 175 10.33 -11.49 -5.37
C MET A 175 10.40 -10.19 -4.58
N GLU A 176 11.54 -9.96 -3.94
CA GLU A 176 11.90 -8.69 -3.29
C GLU A 176 13.32 -8.33 -3.68
N GLN A 177 13.54 -7.10 -4.12
CA GLN A 177 14.85 -6.56 -4.47
C GLN A 177 15.00 -5.17 -3.87
N ASN A 178 16.09 -4.96 -3.13
CA ASN A 178 16.41 -3.63 -2.63
C ASN A 178 16.51 -2.65 -3.80
N VAL A 179 15.98 -1.44 -3.63
CA VAL A 179 15.98 -0.42 -4.68
C VAL A 179 17.40 -0.14 -5.18
N SER A 180 18.42 -0.16 -4.33
CA SER A 180 19.84 0.01 -4.73
C SER A 180 20.33 -1.00 -5.78
N ARG A 181 19.71 -2.19 -5.86
CA ARG A 181 20.07 -3.22 -6.84
C ARG A 181 19.43 -3.01 -8.21
N ILE A 182 18.42 -2.14 -8.31
CA ILE A 182 17.81 -1.81 -9.59
C ILE A 182 18.79 -0.91 -10.34
N MET A 183 19.21 -1.35 -11.53
CA MET A 183 20.19 -0.64 -12.35
C MET A 183 19.50 0.36 -13.27
N SER A 184 18.45 -0.08 -13.97
CA SER A 184 17.63 0.77 -14.81
C SER A 184 16.21 0.20 -14.97
N ILE A 185 15.31 1.06 -15.42
CA ILE A 185 13.99 0.70 -15.93
C ILE A 185 13.83 1.42 -17.27
N GLU A 186 13.34 0.71 -18.29
CA GLU A 186 13.16 1.24 -19.64
C GLU A 186 11.80 0.78 -20.17
N ALA A 187 10.89 1.73 -20.46
CA ALA A 187 9.66 1.46 -21.19
C ALA A 187 9.96 1.39 -22.69
N MET A 188 9.44 0.36 -23.35
CA MET A 188 9.72 0.11 -24.77
C MET A 188 8.65 0.78 -25.65
N ASP A 189 9.05 1.74 -26.47
CA ASP A 189 8.14 2.42 -27.41
C ASP A 189 7.58 1.47 -28.49
N ASN A 190 8.40 0.50 -28.91
CA ASN A 190 8.06 -0.43 -29.99
C ASN A 190 7.09 -1.54 -29.53
N GLU A 191 7.11 -1.88 -28.25
CA GLU A 191 6.17 -2.81 -27.61
C GLU A 191 5.31 -2.04 -26.63
N ARG A 192 4.33 -1.28 -27.17
CA ARG A 192 3.39 -0.49 -26.38
C ARG A 192 2.94 -1.30 -25.16
N ASN A 193 3.16 -0.75 -23.97
CA ASN A 193 2.80 -1.34 -22.67
C ASN A 193 3.83 -2.31 -22.07
N THR A 194 5.08 -2.35 -22.51
CA THR A 194 6.14 -3.16 -21.88
C THR A 194 7.20 -2.27 -21.21
N CYS A 195 7.68 -2.64 -20.02
CA CYS A 195 8.91 -2.09 -19.45
C CYS A 195 9.84 -3.20 -18.92
N HIS A 196 11.14 -2.97 -19.05
CA HIS A 196 12.18 -3.87 -18.58
C HIS A 196 12.88 -3.28 -17.38
N VAL A 197 12.90 -4.01 -16.28
CA VAL A 197 13.66 -3.66 -15.07
C VAL A 197 14.92 -4.50 -15.03
N LYS A 198 16.09 -3.85 -15.09
CA LYS A 198 17.39 -4.50 -14.97
C LYS A 198 17.84 -4.47 -13.52
N ILE A 199 18.11 -5.63 -12.94
CA ILE A 199 18.50 -5.79 -11.54
C ILE A 199 19.87 -6.43 -11.46
N SER A 200 20.76 -5.87 -10.64
CA SER A 200 22.11 -6.37 -10.45
C SER A 200 22.12 -7.80 -9.89
N SER A 201 22.96 -8.65 -10.47
CA SER A 201 23.15 -10.04 -10.06
C SER A 201 24.57 -10.27 -9.58
N ALA A 202 24.75 -11.22 -8.66
CA ALA A 202 26.07 -11.66 -8.21
C ALA A 202 26.86 -12.38 -9.32
N THR A 203 26.18 -12.87 -10.36
CA THR A 203 26.75 -13.58 -11.51
C THR A 203 27.34 -12.66 -12.58
N GLY A 204 27.29 -11.33 -12.40
CA GLY A 204 27.70 -10.35 -13.41
C GLY A 204 26.57 -9.99 -14.39
N ASP A 205 25.86 -10.99 -14.91
CA ASP A 205 24.73 -10.73 -15.82
C ASP A 205 23.48 -10.21 -15.09
N PRO A 206 22.90 -9.06 -15.50
CA PRO A 206 21.74 -8.50 -14.83
C PRO A 206 20.50 -9.38 -15.04
N LYS A 207 19.69 -9.52 -13.99
CA LYS A 207 18.37 -10.15 -14.08
C LYS A 207 17.39 -9.16 -14.71
N ILE A 208 16.67 -9.61 -15.74
CA ILE A 208 15.65 -8.79 -16.41
C ILE A 208 14.26 -9.24 -15.95
N VAL A 209 13.51 -8.31 -15.38
CA VAL A 209 12.07 -8.45 -15.13
C VAL A 209 11.35 -7.70 -16.22
N THR A 210 10.54 -8.39 -17.01
CA THR A 210 9.68 -7.76 -18.01
C THR A 210 8.31 -7.57 -17.42
N ILE A 211 7.82 -6.34 -17.40
CA ILE A 211 6.49 -5.95 -16.91
C ILE A 211 5.66 -5.54 -18.13
N LYS A 212 4.48 -6.11 -18.28
CA LYS A 212 3.50 -5.71 -19.28
C LYS A 212 2.31 -5.05 -18.60
N SER A 213 2.10 -3.77 -18.91
CA SER A 213 1.04 -2.94 -18.36
C SER A 213 0.76 -1.73 -19.24
N LYS A 214 -0.53 -1.38 -19.39
CA LYS A 214 -0.95 -0.09 -20.00
C LYS A 214 -0.38 1.14 -19.28
N LYS A 215 0.17 0.94 -18.07
CA LYS A 215 0.79 1.97 -17.24
C LYS A 215 2.33 1.92 -17.29
N ALA A 216 2.94 1.28 -18.29
CA ALA A 216 4.40 1.08 -18.36
C ALA A 216 5.21 2.38 -18.15
N GLN A 217 4.84 3.47 -18.83
CA GLN A 217 5.50 4.79 -18.68
C GLN A 217 5.34 5.39 -17.27
N LEU A 218 4.17 5.18 -16.64
CA LEU A 218 3.94 5.63 -15.26
C LEU A 218 4.79 4.82 -14.27
N ILE A 219 4.87 3.50 -14.47
CA ILE A 219 5.71 2.61 -13.65
C ILE A 219 7.17 3.01 -13.78
N GLU A 220 7.65 3.22 -15.00
CA GLU A 220 8.99 3.73 -15.29
C GLU A 220 9.26 5.04 -14.54
N GLY A 221 8.43 6.07 -14.73
CA GLY A 221 8.63 7.37 -14.08
C GLY A 221 8.64 7.30 -12.56
N ILE A 222 7.80 6.46 -11.94
CA ILE A 222 7.78 6.25 -10.48
C ILE A 222 9.05 5.54 -10.02
N VAL A 223 9.44 4.46 -10.70
CA VAL A 223 10.64 3.70 -10.35
C VAL A 223 11.87 4.59 -10.50
N GLU A 224 12.02 5.30 -11.61
CA GLU A 224 13.10 6.27 -11.82
C GLU A 224 13.17 7.32 -10.70
N HIS A 225 12.01 7.84 -10.27
CA HIS A 225 11.98 8.82 -9.19
C HIS A 225 12.54 8.24 -7.88
N HIS A 226 12.21 6.98 -7.55
CA HIS A 226 12.84 6.27 -6.44
C HIS A 226 14.34 6.06 -6.64
N LEU A 227 14.83 5.85 -7.87
CA LEU A 227 16.27 5.69 -8.11
C LEU A 227 17.04 7.01 -7.94
N ARG A 228 16.42 8.14 -8.26
CA ARG A 228 17.01 9.49 -8.11
C ARG A 228 17.05 9.97 -6.65
N CYS A 229 16.15 9.46 -5.80
CA CYS A 229 16.04 9.83 -4.39
C CYS A 229 16.78 8.88 -3.43
N ARG A 230 17.66 8.01 -3.95
CA ARG A 230 18.52 7.12 -3.15
C ARG A 230 19.57 7.89 -2.37
#